data_AF-Q1N4A9-F1
#
_entry.id   AF-Q1N4A9-F1
#
_cell.length_a   1.000
_cell.length_b   1.000
_cell.length_c   1.000
_cell.angle_alpha   90.00
_cell.angle_beta   90.00
_cell.angle_gamma   90.00
#
_symmetry.space_group_name_H-M   'P 1'
#
loop_
_entity.id
_entity.type
_entity.pdbx_description
1 polymer ?
#
loop_
_entity_poly.entity_id
_entity_poly.type
_entity_poly.pdbx_seq_one_letter_code
_entity_poly.pdbx_strand_id
1 'polypeptide(L)'
;MSIKENLKAAAEVEIKDRNLVNNFLTFRQKRSERIIEPDFMAVAGELLSIAWRKSLNKRVSLEKFTEACMERLASKVADDEFESLLRHMYFKDDAEGLFQVSPEFMLFKDGMASSGNTRHVGTVLGNMLLSRPAVKQSAPESLNFLEAELLAEFQSFVSELSPTVTTEDYLPFIGDVFAEDLDLLCRHPGYMMHNLKAFVGLYNFLYSAQLAMNIRSWRQEPSSKPLYFIMDTERASGERTYVREALSSLIDCVRDLFPVLSALEYLNQPDNKKVIRYPLWKHYYYIQSLPANEINEINSGLKKFLEKYRNARGRDPWGGELNTTEDIFKAITKTAKEVFNQSSNQGTVNRKVVASFETEVARHFIQNRKRGGRVLIMNQDYLLLLTNLAIGSRDKLQYQKLIEEFRRRGVWFDQQSQQALIEFYERVGNLERMSDSGDAVYVRKTI
;
A
#
# COMPACT_ATOMS: atom_id res chain seq x y z
N MET A 1 22.59 3.22 8.00
CA MET A 1 23.07 4.60 7.79
C MET A 1 21.97 5.59 8.13
N SER A 2 22.37 6.69 8.76
CA SER A 2 21.53 7.87 8.99
C SER A 2 21.29 8.64 7.69
N ILE A 3 20.29 9.52 7.71
CA ILE A 3 20.01 10.43 6.61
C ILE A 3 21.20 11.35 6.28
N LYS A 4 21.99 11.72 7.29
CA LYS A 4 23.24 12.50 7.15
C LYS A 4 24.26 11.78 6.25
N GLU A 5 24.50 10.51 6.55
CA GLU A 5 25.47 9.68 5.82
C GLU A 5 25.03 9.48 4.36
N ASN A 6 23.74 9.24 4.14
CA ASN A 6 23.16 9.14 2.80
C ASN A 6 23.37 10.44 1.98
N LEU A 7 23.12 11.60 2.59
CA LEU A 7 23.28 12.91 1.93
C LEU A 7 24.74 13.27 1.68
N LYS A 8 25.66 12.99 2.62
CA LYS A 8 27.10 13.22 2.42
C LYS A 8 27.67 12.34 1.30
N ALA A 9 27.17 11.10 1.18
CA ALA A 9 27.59 10.19 0.11
C ALA A 9 26.96 10.50 -1.26
N ALA A 10 25.94 11.37 -1.35
CA ALA A 10 25.26 11.67 -2.61
C ALA A 10 26.19 12.27 -3.68
N ALA A 11 27.23 13.00 -3.27
CA ALA A 11 28.22 13.56 -4.20
C ALA A 11 29.03 12.49 -4.92
N GLU A 12 29.25 11.33 -4.30
CA GLU A 12 30.11 10.26 -4.81
C GLU A 12 29.33 9.09 -5.42
N VAL A 13 27.99 9.17 -5.42
CA VAL A 13 27.15 8.11 -5.98
C VAL A 13 27.35 8.01 -7.49
N GLU A 14 27.59 6.79 -7.98
CA GLU A 14 27.73 6.51 -9.41
C GLU A 14 26.35 6.44 -10.08
N ILE A 15 26.18 7.21 -11.15
CA ILE A 15 24.92 7.24 -11.90
C ILE A 15 24.89 6.10 -12.90
N LYS A 16 24.12 5.06 -12.57
CA LYS A 16 23.96 3.90 -13.44
C LYS A 16 23.15 4.18 -14.70
N ASP A 17 23.51 3.49 -15.78
CA ASP A 17 22.76 3.50 -17.04
C ASP A 17 21.32 3.03 -16.85
N ARG A 18 21.14 1.94 -16.08
CA ARG A 18 19.83 1.38 -15.77
C ARG A 18 19.05 2.29 -14.83
N ASN A 19 17.82 2.62 -15.21
CA ASN A 19 16.90 3.35 -14.35
C ASN A 19 16.49 2.46 -13.16
N LEU A 20 16.57 3.02 -11.95
CA LEU A 20 16.23 2.34 -10.71
C LEU A 20 15.05 3.04 -10.07
N VAL A 21 14.03 2.26 -9.71
CA VAL A 21 13.09 2.56 -8.64
C VAL A 21 12.93 1.22 -7.96
N ASN A 22 13.35 1.10 -6.71
CA ASN A 22 13.34 -0.14 -5.94
C ASN A 22 12.37 -0.02 -4.75
N ASN A 23 12.26 1.18 -4.19
CA ASN A 23 11.48 1.47 -2.99
C ASN A 23 10.28 2.37 -3.31
N PHE A 24 9.33 2.46 -2.37
CA PHE A 24 8.15 3.33 -2.39
C PHE A 24 7.13 3.13 -3.53
N LEU A 25 7.40 2.29 -4.53
CA LEU A 25 6.49 2.06 -5.64
C LEU A 25 5.99 0.61 -5.62
N THR A 26 4.69 0.43 -5.47
CA THR A 26 4.04 -0.89 -5.38
C THR A 26 3.91 -1.60 -6.73
N PHE A 27 4.16 -0.90 -7.84
CA PHE A 27 4.04 -1.43 -9.20
C PHE A 27 5.30 -1.15 -10.02
N ARG A 28 5.44 -1.84 -11.15
CA ARG A 28 6.60 -1.76 -12.05
C ARG A 28 6.17 -1.56 -13.49
N GLN A 29 7.12 -1.16 -14.34
CA GLN A 29 6.88 -1.08 -15.78
C GLN A 29 6.40 -2.44 -16.32
N LYS A 30 5.34 -2.41 -17.12
CA LYS A 30 4.78 -3.60 -17.77
C LYS A 30 5.80 -4.20 -18.74
N ARG A 31 6.12 -5.49 -18.56
CA ARG A 31 7.09 -6.23 -19.41
C ARG A 31 6.43 -7.23 -20.37
N SER A 32 5.18 -7.61 -20.10
CA SER A 32 4.37 -8.51 -20.91
C SER A 32 2.97 -7.91 -21.09
N GLU A 33 2.23 -8.32 -22.11
CA GLU A 33 0.86 -7.82 -22.32
C GLU A 33 -0.15 -8.37 -21.31
N ARG A 34 0.16 -9.54 -20.71
CA ARG A 34 -0.65 -10.19 -19.69
C ARG A 34 -0.70 -9.34 -18.42
N ILE A 35 -1.92 -9.09 -17.93
CA ILE A 35 -2.15 -8.49 -16.62
C ILE A 35 -1.89 -9.59 -15.59
N ILE A 36 -0.97 -9.36 -14.66
CA ILE A 36 -0.67 -10.27 -13.56
C ILE A 36 -1.12 -9.57 -12.28
N GLU A 37 -2.27 -10.01 -11.74
CA GLU A 37 -2.71 -9.56 -10.42
C GLU A 37 -1.70 -10.02 -9.36
N PRO A 38 -1.42 -9.19 -8.33
CA PRO A 38 -0.63 -9.62 -7.18
C PRO A 38 -1.25 -10.87 -6.55
N ASP A 39 -0.40 -11.79 -6.11
CA ASP A 39 -0.84 -12.87 -5.24
C ASP A 39 -1.13 -12.30 -3.85
N PHE A 40 -2.43 -12.10 -3.59
CA PHE A 40 -2.91 -11.48 -2.37
C PHE A 40 -2.63 -12.31 -1.11
N MET A 41 -2.55 -13.64 -1.23
CA MET A 41 -2.23 -14.52 -0.12
C MET A 41 -0.77 -14.40 0.29
N ALA A 42 0.14 -14.33 -0.70
CA ALA A 42 1.56 -14.07 -0.44
C ALA A 42 1.79 -12.68 0.18
N VAL A 43 1.09 -11.66 -0.32
CA VAL A 43 1.13 -10.31 0.27
C VAL A 43 0.60 -10.34 1.71
N ALA A 44 -0.51 -11.02 1.96
CA ALA A 44 -1.08 -11.12 3.30
C ALA A 44 -0.16 -11.85 4.28
N GLY A 45 0.50 -12.94 3.85
CA GLY A 45 1.50 -13.64 4.66
C GLY A 45 2.62 -12.71 5.12
N GLU A 46 3.19 -11.91 4.21
CA GLU A 46 4.22 -10.90 4.54
C GLU A 46 3.67 -9.83 5.49
N LEU A 47 2.46 -9.31 5.23
CA LEU A 47 1.83 -8.29 6.08
C LEU A 47 1.57 -8.79 7.50
N LEU A 48 1.01 -9.98 7.63
CA LEU A 48 0.67 -10.58 8.93
C LEU A 48 1.91 -11.00 9.72
N SER A 49 2.95 -11.47 9.01
CA SER A 49 4.28 -11.74 9.59
C SER A 49 4.85 -10.49 10.27
N ILE A 50 4.80 -9.35 9.58
CA ILE A 50 5.24 -8.06 10.12
C ILE A 50 4.30 -7.56 11.23
N ALA A 51 2.98 -7.58 10.99
CA ALA A 51 1.98 -7.03 11.88
C ALA A 51 1.96 -7.72 13.24
N TRP A 52 1.97 -9.06 13.26
CA TRP A 52 1.98 -9.85 14.49
C TRP A 52 3.37 -10.07 15.06
N ARG A 53 4.42 -9.71 14.31
CA ARG A 53 5.82 -9.98 14.67
C ARG A 53 6.06 -11.47 14.89
N LYS A 54 5.54 -12.29 13.98
CA LYS A 54 5.65 -13.74 14.02
C LYS A 54 6.08 -14.28 12.67
N SER A 55 6.91 -15.31 12.67
CA SER A 55 7.35 -15.98 11.45
C SER A 55 7.41 -17.49 11.65
N LEU A 56 7.31 -18.26 10.57
CA LEU A 56 7.53 -19.70 10.66
C LEU A 56 8.98 -20.01 11.03
N ASN A 57 9.15 -21.05 11.85
CA ASN A 57 10.45 -21.59 12.18
C ASN A 57 11.18 -22.01 10.89
N LYS A 58 12.50 -21.85 10.88
CA LYS A 58 13.32 -22.17 9.71
C LYS A 58 13.10 -23.63 9.30
N ARG A 59 12.90 -23.88 8.00
CA ARG A 59 12.73 -25.23 7.39
C ARG A 59 11.42 -25.95 7.75
N VAL A 60 10.44 -25.23 8.27
CA VAL A 60 9.05 -25.70 8.32
C VAL A 60 8.48 -25.65 6.90
N SER A 61 7.83 -26.74 6.49
CA SER A 61 7.05 -26.79 5.26
C SER A 61 5.61 -27.14 5.60
N LEU A 62 4.69 -26.87 4.68
CA LEU A 62 3.29 -27.22 4.85
C LEU A 62 3.13 -28.73 5.06
N GLU A 63 3.89 -29.56 4.34
CA GLU A 63 3.85 -31.02 4.50
C GLU A 63 4.26 -31.47 5.91
N LYS A 64 5.32 -30.87 6.47
CA LYS A 64 5.73 -31.20 7.85
C LYS A 64 4.66 -30.83 8.87
N PHE A 65 4.00 -29.70 8.66
CA PHE A 65 2.89 -29.27 9.50
C PHE A 65 1.69 -30.22 9.36
N THR A 66 1.37 -30.64 8.13
CA THR A 66 0.32 -31.63 7.86
C THR A 66 0.58 -32.93 8.62
N GLU A 67 1.79 -33.50 8.52
CA GLU A 67 2.11 -34.75 9.21
C GLU A 67 2.03 -34.60 10.74
N ALA A 68 2.51 -33.49 11.30
CA ALA A 68 2.40 -33.22 12.73
C ALA A 68 0.93 -33.10 13.20
N CYS A 69 0.08 -32.47 12.39
CA CYS A 69 -1.36 -32.40 12.66
C CYS A 69 -2.02 -33.79 12.63
N MET A 70 -1.66 -34.62 11.66
CA MET A 70 -2.20 -35.98 11.55
C MET A 70 -1.76 -36.85 12.72
N GLU A 71 -0.48 -36.79 13.13
CA GLU A 71 0.02 -37.50 14.32
C GLU A 71 -0.72 -37.05 15.60
N ARG A 72 -0.91 -35.74 15.76
CA ARG A 72 -1.65 -35.18 16.89
C ARG A 72 -3.10 -35.66 16.93
N LEU A 73 -3.78 -35.66 15.79
CA LEU A 73 -5.20 -36.03 15.69
C LEU A 73 -5.42 -37.55 15.71
N ALA A 74 -4.46 -38.36 15.27
CA ALA A 74 -4.54 -39.83 15.33
C ALA A 74 -4.66 -40.34 16.78
N SER A 75 -4.09 -39.61 17.75
CA SER A 75 -4.27 -39.92 19.18
C SER A 75 -5.68 -39.63 19.71
N LYS A 76 -6.51 -38.91 18.94
CA LYS A 76 -7.81 -38.36 19.33
C LYS A 76 -8.97 -38.90 18.49
N VAL A 77 -8.67 -39.48 17.33
CA VAL A 77 -9.67 -40.04 16.41
C VAL A 77 -9.22 -41.41 15.93
N ALA A 78 -10.10 -42.42 16.02
CA ALA A 78 -9.78 -43.82 15.83
C ALA A 78 -10.40 -44.39 14.53
N ASP A 79 -10.04 -43.82 13.38
CA ASP A 79 -10.50 -44.30 12.06
C ASP A 79 -9.59 -43.82 10.91
N ASP A 80 -9.09 -44.75 10.09
CA ASP A 80 -8.23 -44.47 8.93
C ASP A 80 -8.99 -43.70 7.81
N GLU A 81 -10.31 -43.92 7.68
CA GLU A 81 -11.14 -43.15 6.73
C GLU A 81 -11.20 -41.67 7.11
N PHE A 82 -11.08 -41.39 8.41
CA PHE A 82 -11.12 -40.03 8.95
C PHE A 82 -9.84 -39.24 8.65
N GLU A 83 -8.65 -39.87 8.65
CA GLU A 83 -7.41 -39.20 8.27
C GLU A 83 -7.47 -38.71 6.81
N SER A 84 -7.97 -39.56 5.91
CA SER A 84 -8.15 -39.22 4.50
C SER A 84 -9.09 -38.02 4.33
N LEU A 85 -10.20 -38.00 5.09
CA LEU A 85 -11.15 -36.89 5.10
C LEU A 85 -10.51 -35.59 5.60
N LEU A 86 -9.74 -35.62 6.70
CA LEU A 86 -9.06 -34.43 7.23
C LEU A 86 -8.04 -33.85 6.24
N ARG A 87 -7.23 -34.71 5.62
CA ARG A 87 -6.31 -34.30 4.55
C ARG A 87 -7.05 -33.66 3.39
N HIS A 88 -8.20 -34.22 3.00
CA HIS A 88 -9.05 -33.64 1.96
C HIS A 88 -9.63 -32.28 2.35
N MET A 89 -10.14 -32.14 3.59
CA MET A 89 -10.83 -30.94 4.05
C MET A 89 -9.90 -29.74 4.21
N TYR A 90 -8.72 -29.93 4.81
CA TYR A 90 -7.86 -28.81 5.19
C TYR A 90 -6.62 -28.65 4.30
N PHE A 91 -6.06 -29.74 3.77
CA PHE A 91 -4.72 -29.73 3.16
C PHE A 91 -4.71 -29.97 1.65
N LYS A 92 -5.85 -30.33 1.06
CA LYS A 92 -6.00 -30.45 -0.39
C LYS A 92 -5.95 -29.07 -1.06
N ASP A 93 -5.66 -29.06 -2.36
CA ASP A 93 -5.73 -27.87 -3.21
C ASP A 93 -4.88 -26.71 -2.65
N ASP A 94 -3.62 -27.02 -2.33
CA ASP A 94 -2.66 -26.07 -1.72
C ASP A 94 -3.12 -25.53 -0.36
N ALA A 95 -3.80 -26.38 0.42
CA ALA A 95 -4.35 -26.11 1.75
C ALA A 95 -5.33 -24.93 1.81
N GLU A 96 -6.17 -24.78 0.78
CA GLU A 96 -7.21 -23.75 0.73
C GLU A 96 -8.13 -23.80 1.96
N GLY A 97 -8.54 -25.01 2.38
CA GLY A 97 -9.39 -25.20 3.56
C GLY A 97 -8.72 -24.76 4.86
N LEU A 98 -7.42 -25.04 5.03
CA LEU A 98 -6.65 -24.59 6.20
C LEU A 98 -6.63 -23.06 6.32
N PHE A 99 -6.46 -22.35 5.20
CA PHE A 99 -6.40 -20.89 5.24
C PHE A 99 -7.75 -20.25 5.56
N GLN A 100 -8.88 -20.97 5.45
CA GLN A 100 -10.18 -20.49 5.91
C GLN A 100 -10.37 -20.59 7.43
N VAL A 101 -9.57 -21.43 8.11
CA VAL A 101 -9.68 -21.66 9.57
C VAL A 101 -9.21 -20.45 10.35
N SER A 102 -8.02 -19.95 10.03
CA SER A 102 -7.45 -18.78 10.68
C SER A 102 -6.50 -18.02 9.75
N PRO A 103 -6.55 -16.67 9.77
CA PRO A 103 -5.51 -15.76 9.27
C PRO A 103 -4.08 -16.20 9.61
N GLU A 104 -3.86 -16.84 10.75
CA GLU A 104 -2.53 -17.22 11.25
C GLU A 104 -1.81 -18.18 10.30
N PHE A 105 -2.57 -19.06 9.64
CA PHE A 105 -2.00 -19.99 8.66
C PHE A 105 -1.42 -19.29 7.44
N MET A 106 -1.78 -18.02 7.15
CA MET A 106 -1.17 -17.27 6.05
C MET A 106 0.33 -17.04 6.21
N LEU A 107 0.91 -17.23 7.41
CA LEU A 107 2.37 -17.20 7.57
C LEU A 107 3.08 -18.27 6.72
N PHE A 108 2.40 -19.34 6.29
CA PHE A 108 2.93 -20.27 5.28
C PHE A 108 3.18 -19.63 3.92
N LYS A 109 2.50 -18.52 3.60
CA LYS A 109 2.67 -17.79 2.34
C LYS A 109 3.68 -16.65 2.43
N ASP A 110 4.22 -16.37 3.62
CA ASP A 110 5.30 -15.38 3.78
C ASP A 110 6.53 -15.77 2.95
N GLY A 111 7.09 -14.80 2.22
CA GLY A 111 8.22 -15.02 1.32
C GLY A 111 7.91 -15.82 0.04
N MET A 112 6.67 -16.28 -0.19
CA MET A 112 6.27 -17.07 -1.37
C MET A 112 5.79 -16.21 -2.55
N ALA A 113 6.25 -14.96 -2.67
CA ALA A 113 5.80 -14.04 -3.70
C ALA A 113 5.94 -14.63 -5.12
N SER A 114 4.80 -14.86 -5.78
CA SER A 114 4.70 -15.48 -7.11
C SER A 114 5.36 -14.67 -8.24
N SER A 115 5.55 -13.37 -8.04
CA SER A 115 6.14 -12.47 -9.02
C SER A 115 6.89 -11.33 -8.36
N GLY A 116 7.72 -10.64 -9.17
CA GLY A 116 8.31 -9.38 -8.76
C GLY A 116 7.25 -8.38 -8.30
N ASN A 117 6.12 -8.25 -9.00
CA ASN A 117 5.06 -7.30 -8.65
C ASN A 117 4.47 -7.60 -7.27
N THR A 118 4.11 -8.86 -7.02
CA THR A 118 3.64 -9.36 -5.71
C THR A 118 4.58 -8.94 -4.59
N ARG A 119 5.89 -9.19 -4.77
CA ARG A 119 6.91 -8.81 -3.79
C ARG A 119 6.95 -7.30 -3.53
N HIS A 120 6.79 -6.47 -4.55
CA HIS A 120 6.83 -5.01 -4.36
C HIS A 120 5.62 -4.49 -3.61
N VAL A 121 4.43 -5.01 -3.90
CA VAL A 121 3.21 -4.69 -3.14
C VAL A 121 3.41 -5.08 -1.68
N GLY A 122 3.80 -6.34 -1.41
CA GLY A 122 4.05 -6.85 -0.06
C GLY A 122 5.07 -6.02 0.71
N THR A 123 6.23 -5.75 0.11
CA THR A 123 7.29 -4.97 0.76
C THR A 123 6.88 -3.51 1.02
N VAL A 124 6.23 -2.83 0.06
CA VAL A 124 5.85 -1.42 0.26
C VAL A 124 4.73 -1.29 1.28
N LEU A 125 3.72 -2.15 1.23
CA LEU A 125 2.64 -2.14 2.22
C LEU A 125 3.16 -2.58 3.60
N GLY A 126 4.03 -3.60 3.66
CA GLY A 126 4.65 -4.07 4.89
C GLY A 126 5.56 -3.04 5.55
N ASN A 127 6.28 -2.24 4.75
CA ASN A 127 7.09 -1.13 5.27
C ASN A 127 6.24 -0.14 6.08
N MET A 128 4.98 0.10 5.68
CA MET A 128 4.06 0.96 6.42
C MET A 128 3.77 0.49 7.84
N LEU A 129 3.96 -0.80 8.13
CA LEU A 129 3.71 -1.40 9.44
C LEU A 129 4.95 -1.40 10.34
N LEU A 130 6.16 -1.31 9.78
CA LEU A 130 7.42 -1.52 10.51
C LEU A 130 7.64 -0.53 11.67
N SER A 131 7.12 0.68 11.52
CA SER A 131 7.21 1.79 12.48
C SER A 131 5.97 1.91 13.37
N ARG A 132 4.99 0.99 13.24
CA ARG A 132 3.78 0.94 14.07
C ARG A 132 3.85 -0.16 15.14
N PRO A 133 3.00 -0.06 16.19
CA PRO A 133 2.86 -1.14 17.16
C PRO A 133 2.46 -2.46 16.51
N ALA A 134 2.84 -3.56 17.14
CA ALA A 134 2.35 -4.88 16.73
C ALA A 134 0.82 -4.92 16.85
N VAL A 135 0.19 -5.55 15.88
CA VAL A 135 -1.23 -5.87 15.90
C VAL A 135 -1.46 -6.98 16.92
N LYS A 136 -2.49 -6.83 17.76
CA LYS A 136 -2.85 -7.88 18.72
C LYS A 136 -3.56 -9.00 17.98
N GLN A 137 -3.07 -10.21 18.12
CA GLN A 137 -3.80 -11.40 17.69
C GLN A 137 -5.06 -11.56 18.52
N SER A 138 -6.17 -11.84 17.86
CA SER A 138 -7.43 -12.21 18.51
C SER A 138 -7.69 -13.67 18.23
N ALA A 139 -8.15 -14.40 19.25
CA ALA A 139 -8.56 -15.78 19.05
C ALA A 139 -9.77 -15.79 18.10
N PRO A 140 -9.84 -16.74 17.14
CA PRO A 140 -11.01 -16.86 16.29
C PRO A 140 -12.27 -17.14 17.12
N GLU A 141 -13.38 -16.48 16.79
CA GLU A 141 -14.60 -16.47 17.62
C GLU A 141 -15.30 -17.84 17.71
N SER A 142 -15.08 -18.73 16.74
CA SER A 142 -15.74 -20.04 16.70
C SER A 142 -14.87 -21.09 15.98
N LEU A 143 -13.88 -21.65 16.67
CA LEU A 143 -13.17 -22.84 16.18
C LEU A 143 -13.90 -24.11 16.60
N ASN A 144 -14.06 -25.04 15.66
CA ASN A 144 -14.42 -26.40 16.03
C ASN A 144 -13.22 -27.12 16.67
N PHE A 145 -13.45 -28.29 17.27
CA PHE A 145 -12.40 -29.04 17.96
C PHE A 145 -11.20 -29.35 17.06
N LEU A 146 -11.40 -29.75 15.81
CA LEU A 146 -10.32 -30.06 14.87
C LEU A 146 -9.49 -28.82 14.57
N GLU A 147 -10.15 -27.71 14.26
CA GLU A 147 -9.51 -26.42 13.97
C GLU A 147 -8.72 -25.88 15.16
N ALA A 148 -9.25 -26.06 16.38
CA ALA A 148 -8.54 -25.71 17.60
C ALA A 148 -7.26 -26.54 17.78
N GLU A 149 -7.29 -27.84 17.43
CA GLU A 149 -6.10 -28.69 17.44
C GLU A 149 -5.08 -28.28 16.36
N LEU A 150 -5.55 -27.96 15.14
CA LEU A 150 -4.68 -27.46 14.07
C LEU A 150 -3.98 -26.16 14.47
N LEU A 151 -4.73 -25.21 15.05
CA LEU A 151 -4.16 -23.93 15.47
C LEU A 151 -3.23 -24.09 16.67
N ALA A 152 -3.55 -24.97 17.61
CA ALA A 152 -2.68 -25.26 18.74
C ALA A 152 -1.36 -25.91 18.29
N GLU A 153 -1.41 -26.83 17.33
CA GLU A 153 -0.20 -27.41 16.73
C GLU A 153 0.60 -26.34 16.00
N PHE A 154 -0.06 -25.45 15.25
CA PHE A 154 0.60 -24.38 14.51
C PHE A 154 1.47 -23.46 15.38
N GLN A 155 1.07 -23.18 16.62
CA GLN A 155 1.88 -22.36 17.52
C GLN A 155 3.26 -22.98 17.82
N SER A 156 3.43 -24.30 17.70
CA SER A 156 4.75 -24.96 17.85
C SER A 156 5.70 -24.68 16.68
N PHE A 157 5.15 -24.27 15.53
CA PHE A 157 5.88 -23.97 14.30
C PHE A 157 6.22 -22.49 14.11
N VAL A 158 5.79 -21.62 15.02
CA VAL A 158 5.94 -20.17 14.93
C VAL A 158 6.97 -19.64 15.93
N SER A 159 7.74 -18.63 15.52
CA SER A 159 8.69 -17.90 16.36
C SER A 159 8.47 -16.39 16.27
N GLU A 160 8.93 -15.68 17.30
CA GLU A 160 8.97 -14.23 17.32
C GLU A 160 9.88 -13.68 16.22
N LEU A 161 9.38 -12.67 15.51
CA LEU A 161 10.09 -11.95 14.46
C LEU A 161 10.41 -10.54 14.96
N SER A 162 11.68 -10.13 14.83
CA SER A 162 12.08 -8.73 14.98
C SER A 162 12.32 -8.12 13.60
N PRO A 163 11.30 -7.49 12.99
CA PRO A 163 11.43 -6.98 11.64
C PRO A 163 12.42 -5.80 11.61
N THR A 164 13.30 -5.78 10.61
CA THR A 164 14.30 -4.72 10.45
C THR A 164 13.74 -3.59 9.59
N VAL A 165 13.79 -2.36 10.10
CA VAL A 165 13.42 -1.17 9.34
C VAL A 165 14.47 -0.91 8.27
N THR A 166 14.10 -1.12 7.00
CA THR A 166 14.98 -0.84 5.84
C THR A 166 14.52 0.36 5.03
N THR A 167 13.26 0.74 5.16
CA THR A 167 12.63 1.88 4.47
C THR A 167 11.65 2.54 5.42
N GLU A 168 11.68 3.86 5.52
CA GLU A 168 10.67 4.61 6.26
C GLU A 168 9.47 4.99 5.39
N ASP A 169 8.38 5.41 6.01
CA ASP A 169 7.13 5.66 5.30
C ASP A 169 7.18 6.93 4.47
N TYR A 170 6.87 6.79 3.18
CA TYR A 170 6.65 7.98 2.36
C TYR A 170 5.37 8.71 2.78
N LEU A 171 4.32 7.97 3.14
CA LEU A 171 2.99 8.51 3.48
C LEU A 171 2.59 8.07 4.90
N PRO A 172 3.10 8.71 5.96
CA PRO A 172 2.78 8.33 7.34
C PRO A 172 1.28 8.24 7.61
N PHE A 173 0.49 9.21 7.12
CA PHE A 173 -0.97 9.21 7.31
C PHE A 173 -1.68 7.99 6.70
N ILE A 174 -1.17 7.42 5.60
CA ILE A 174 -1.72 6.17 5.02
C ILE A 174 -1.28 4.98 5.86
N GLY A 175 -0.03 4.98 6.34
CA GLY A 175 0.48 3.92 7.21
C GLY A 175 -0.30 3.82 8.52
N ASP A 176 -0.73 4.95 9.09
CA ASP A 176 -1.53 5.00 10.32
C ASP A 176 -2.90 4.35 10.11
N VAL A 177 -3.67 4.80 9.12
CA VAL A 177 -4.99 4.20 8.82
C VAL A 177 -4.86 2.76 8.33
N PHE A 178 -3.79 2.40 7.61
CA PHE A 178 -3.54 1.01 7.19
C PHE A 178 -3.33 0.07 8.37
N ALA A 179 -2.55 0.51 9.37
CA ALA A 179 -2.32 -0.27 10.59
C ALA A 179 -3.62 -0.41 11.42
N GLU A 180 -4.38 0.68 11.57
CA GLU A 180 -5.70 0.67 12.24
C GLU A 180 -6.67 -0.32 11.55
N ASP A 181 -6.72 -0.29 10.21
CA ASP A 181 -7.63 -1.09 9.41
C ASP A 181 -7.23 -2.57 9.37
N LEU A 182 -5.93 -2.86 9.28
CA LEU A 182 -5.43 -4.23 9.37
C LEU A 182 -5.70 -4.83 10.76
N ASP A 183 -5.54 -4.03 11.82
CA ASP A 183 -5.84 -4.43 13.19
C ASP A 183 -7.33 -4.73 13.39
N LEU A 184 -8.24 -3.99 12.75
CA LEU A 184 -9.66 -4.36 12.68
C LEU A 184 -9.87 -5.71 11.97
N LEU A 185 -9.27 -5.90 10.78
CA LEU A 185 -9.42 -7.14 10.03
C LEU A 185 -8.92 -8.36 10.82
N CYS A 186 -7.79 -8.22 11.51
CA CYS A 186 -7.24 -9.30 12.36
C CYS A 186 -8.16 -9.70 13.52
N ARG A 187 -9.10 -8.84 13.93
CA ARG A 187 -10.12 -9.16 14.94
C ARG A 187 -11.33 -9.89 14.38
N HIS A 188 -11.52 -9.87 13.07
CA HIS A 188 -12.63 -10.52 12.39
C HIS A 188 -12.12 -11.50 11.31
N PRO A 189 -11.52 -12.64 11.70
CA PRO A 189 -10.94 -13.63 10.79
C PRO A 189 -11.77 -13.95 9.54
N GLY A 190 -13.05 -14.31 9.71
CA GLY A 190 -13.91 -14.65 8.58
C GLY A 190 -14.13 -13.47 7.62
N TYR A 191 -14.30 -12.26 8.16
CA TYR A 191 -14.41 -11.05 7.35
C TYR A 191 -13.10 -10.72 6.63
N MET A 192 -11.95 -10.88 7.30
CA MET A 192 -10.63 -10.70 6.70
C MET A 192 -10.44 -11.66 5.53
N MET A 193 -10.72 -12.95 5.70
CA MET A 193 -10.58 -13.96 4.64
C MET A 193 -11.38 -13.59 3.40
N HIS A 194 -12.64 -13.16 3.60
CA HIS A 194 -13.51 -12.77 2.50
C HIS A 194 -13.04 -11.48 1.80
N ASN A 195 -12.49 -10.53 2.55
CA ASN A 195 -12.15 -9.20 2.03
C ASN A 195 -10.67 -8.98 1.77
N LEU A 196 -9.79 -9.98 1.98
CA LEU A 196 -8.34 -9.79 1.91
C LEU A 196 -7.89 -9.25 0.56
N LYS A 197 -8.40 -9.84 -0.53
CA LYS A 197 -8.13 -9.39 -1.89
C LYS A 197 -8.54 -7.93 -2.10
N ALA A 198 -9.73 -7.57 -1.64
CA ALA A 198 -10.24 -6.20 -1.72
C ALA A 198 -9.41 -5.25 -0.83
N PHE A 199 -9.03 -5.64 0.38
CA PHE A 199 -8.23 -4.84 1.28
C PHE A 199 -6.85 -4.50 0.69
N VAL A 200 -6.13 -5.51 0.21
CA VAL A 200 -4.82 -5.29 -0.44
C VAL A 200 -4.97 -4.50 -1.73
N GLY A 201 -6.01 -4.77 -2.54
CA GLY A 201 -6.31 -4.01 -3.76
C GLY A 201 -6.60 -2.53 -3.49
N LEU A 202 -7.41 -2.26 -2.46
CA LEU A 202 -7.75 -0.92 -2.00
C LEU A 202 -6.50 -0.16 -1.57
N TYR A 203 -5.70 -0.74 -0.67
CA TYR A 203 -4.51 -0.06 -0.15
C TYR A 203 -3.39 0.08 -1.17
N ASN A 204 -3.23 -0.88 -2.09
CA ASN A 204 -2.31 -0.73 -3.21
C ASN A 204 -2.68 0.49 -4.07
N PHE A 205 -3.96 0.67 -4.36
CA PHE A 205 -4.45 1.82 -5.12
C PHE A 205 -4.36 3.13 -4.33
N LEU A 206 -4.87 3.18 -3.10
CA LEU A 206 -4.87 4.40 -2.27
C LEU A 206 -3.45 4.90 -2.02
N TYR A 207 -2.53 4.01 -1.63
CA TYR A 207 -1.13 4.37 -1.44
C TYR A 207 -0.53 4.94 -2.73
N SER A 208 -0.69 4.24 -3.85
CA SER A 208 -0.13 4.65 -5.14
C SER A 208 -0.66 6.00 -5.61
N ALA A 209 -1.97 6.22 -5.46
CA ALA A 209 -2.62 7.45 -5.88
C ALA A 209 -2.21 8.63 -4.98
N GLN A 210 -2.24 8.44 -3.66
CA GLN A 210 -1.82 9.47 -2.71
C GLN A 210 -0.32 9.77 -2.81
N LEU A 211 0.52 8.78 -3.13
CA LEU A 211 1.94 9.00 -3.40
C LEU A 211 2.12 9.89 -4.63
N ALA A 212 1.42 9.59 -5.72
CA ALA A 212 1.46 10.39 -6.94
C ALA A 212 1.06 11.84 -6.67
N MET A 213 0.00 12.04 -5.90
CA MET A 213 -0.49 13.38 -5.56
C MET A 213 0.46 14.12 -4.62
N ASN A 214 1.18 13.42 -3.74
CA ASN A 214 2.09 14.02 -2.76
C ASN A 214 3.54 14.19 -3.23
N ILE A 215 4.00 13.48 -4.28
CA ILE A 215 5.40 13.47 -4.72
C ILE A 215 5.96 14.86 -5.07
N ARG A 216 5.09 15.80 -5.47
CA ARG A 216 5.44 17.19 -5.80
C ARG A 216 5.62 18.09 -4.56
N SER A 217 5.03 17.71 -3.43
CA SER A 217 4.92 18.53 -2.21
C SER A 217 5.99 18.19 -1.16
N TRP A 218 7.23 17.99 -1.58
CA TRP A 218 8.33 17.54 -0.72
C TRP A 218 8.82 18.54 0.35
N ARG A 219 8.22 19.74 0.43
CA ARG A 219 8.57 20.76 1.46
C ARG A 219 8.00 20.46 2.83
N GLN A 220 7.01 19.60 2.90
CA GLN A 220 6.26 19.26 4.11
C GLN A 220 6.01 17.76 4.13
N GLU A 221 5.69 17.26 5.33
CA GLU A 221 5.21 15.89 5.46
C GLU A 221 3.92 15.69 4.65
N PRO A 222 3.77 14.58 3.91
CA PRO A 222 2.60 14.29 3.12
C PRO A 222 1.33 14.20 3.96
N SER A 223 0.24 14.66 3.38
CA SER A 223 -1.10 14.58 3.96
C SER A 223 -2.08 14.10 2.91
N SER A 224 -3.28 13.73 3.36
CA SER A 224 -4.32 13.25 2.49
C SER A 224 -4.75 14.32 1.49
N LYS A 225 -4.74 14.00 0.19
CA LYS A 225 -5.08 14.92 -0.90
C LYS A 225 -6.37 14.53 -1.61
N PRO A 226 -7.28 15.48 -1.92
CA PRO A 226 -8.58 15.18 -2.50
C PRO A 226 -8.54 14.38 -3.80
N LEU A 227 -9.06 13.16 -3.76
CA LEU A 227 -9.30 12.32 -4.93
C LEU A 227 -10.77 11.92 -4.97
N TYR A 228 -11.49 12.40 -5.97
CA TYR A 228 -12.94 12.29 -6.03
C TYR A 228 -13.38 10.98 -6.72
N PHE A 229 -14.27 10.25 -6.06
CA PHE A 229 -14.92 9.04 -6.54
C PHE A 229 -16.42 9.28 -6.67
N ILE A 230 -17.06 8.46 -7.49
CA ILE A 230 -18.52 8.27 -7.50
C ILE A 230 -18.84 6.79 -7.30
N MET A 231 -20.06 6.45 -6.92
CA MET A 231 -20.47 5.04 -6.94
C MET A 231 -20.59 4.51 -8.37
N ASP A 232 -20.38 3.21 -8.54
CA ASP A 232 -20.57 2.50 -9.81
C ASP A 232 -22.01 2.59 -10.37
N THR A 233 -23.00 2.86 -9.52
CA THR A 233 -24.40 3.09 -9.89
C THR A 233 -24.72 4.54 -10.29
N GLU A 234 -23.85 5.50 -9.99
CA GLU A 234 -24.10 6.92 -10.26
C GLU A 234 -23.88 7.32 -11.72
N ARG A 235 -24.55 8.40 -12.15
CA ARG A 235 -24.26 9.08 -13.43
C ARG A 235 -23.11 10.07 -13.26
N ALA A 236 -22.14 9.99 -14.16
CA ALA A 236 -21.07 10.99 -14.29
C ALA A 236 -21.55 12.19 -15.13
N SER A 237 -22.39 13.05 -14.54
CA SER A 237 -22.90 14.26 -15.19
C SER A 237 -21.75 15.21 -15.58
N GLY A 238 -21.90 15.92 -16.70
CA GLY A 238 -20.89 16.86 -17.22
C GLY A 238 -20.61 18.07 -16.32
N GLU A 239 -21.53 18.37 -15.41
CA GLU A 239 -21.45 19.49 -14.45
C GLU A 239 -20.56 19.17 -13.22
N ARG A 240 -20.21 17.88 -13.02
CA ARG A 240 -19.41 17.42 -11.87
C ARG A 240 -17.91 17.54 -12.17
N THR A 241 -17.40 18.77 -12.18
CA THR A 241 -16.01 19.10 -12.58
C THR A 241 -14.97 18.26 -11.81
N TYR A 242 -15.09 18.14 -10.49
CA TYR A 242 -14.14 17.36 -9.68
C TYR A 242 -14.10 15.89 -10.06
N VAL A 243 -15.25 15.28 -10.36
CA VAL A 243 -15.34 13.87 -10.79
C VAL A 243 -14.71 13.67 -12.17
N ARG A 244 -15.00 14.59 -13.10
CA ARG A 244 -14.50 14.52 -14.48
C ARG A 244 -12.98 14.64 -14.55
N GLU A 245 -12.41 15.51 -13.73
CA GLU A 245 -10.98 15.83 -13.78
C GLU A 245 -10.12 14.92 -12.89
N ALA A 246 -10.71 14.27 -11.88
CA ALA A 246 -10.00 13.45 -10.89
C ALA A 246 -9.04 12.43 -11.51
N LEU A 247 -9.51 11.63 -12.48
CA LEU A 247 -8.66 10.63 -13.11
C LEU A 247 -7.53 11.26 -13.92
N SER A 248 -7.83 12.25 -14.79
CA SER A 248 -6.80 12.90 -15.61
C SER A 248 -5.73 13.58 -14.76
N SER A 249 -6.13 14.30 -13.72
CA SER A 249 -5.21 14.96 -12.79
C SER A 249 -4.37 13.95 -12.01
N LEU A 250 -4.96 12.81 -11.62
CA LEU A 250 -4.23 11.72 -10.99
C LEU A 250 -3.17 11.14 -11.96
N ILE A 251 -3.53 10.85 -13.21
CA ILE A 251 -2.58 10.32 -14.20
C ILE A 251 -1.45 11.32 -14.48
N ASP A 252 -1.74 12.62 -14.49
CA ASP A 252 -0.72 13.67 -14.60
C ASP A 252 0.25 13.66 -13.43
N CYS A 253 -0.22 13.37 -12.21
CA CYS A 253 0.61 13.17 -11.04
C CYS A 253 1.43 11.88 -11.12
N VAL A 254 0.85 10.77 -11.61
CA VAL A 254 1.52 9.46 -11.74
C VAL A 254 2.74 9.55 -12.66
N ARG A 255 2.70 10.39 -13.71
CA ARG A 255 3.83 10.64 -14.63
C ARG A 255 5.10 11.12 -13.92
N ASP A 256 4.98 11.69 -12.73
CA ASP A 256 6.12 12.18 -11.94
C ASP A 256 6.68 11.15 -10.95
N LEU A 257 5.97 10.04 -10.70
CA LEU A 257 6.41 9.01 -9.74
C LEU A 257 7.76 8.42 -10.12
N PHE A 258 7.84 7.78 -11.29
CA PHE A 258 9.06 7.10 -11.71
C PHE A 258 10.26 8.06 -11.81
N PRO A 259 10.14 9.24 -12.45
CA PRO A 259 11.24 10.19 -12.52
C PRO A 259 11.76 10.60 -11.15
N VAL A 260 10.88 11.07 -10.26
CA VAL A 260 11.28 11.61 -8.96
C VAL A 260 11.81 10.53 -8.04
N LEU A 261 11.15 9.36 -7.98
CA LEU A 261 11.63 8.24 -7.19
C LEU A 261 12.96 7.70 -7.72
N SER A 262 13.22 7.77 -9.03
CA SER A 262 14.49 7.34 -9.59
C SER A 262 15.65 8.23 -9.18
N ALA A 263 15.45 9.54 -9.12
CA ALA A 263 16.45 10.45 -8.53
C ALA A 263 16.63 10.20 -7.02
N LEU A 264 15.53 9.94 -6.29
CA LEU A 264 15.55 9.65 -4.86
C LEU A 264 16.33 8.37 -4.51
N GLU A 265 16.34 7.35 -5.37
CA GLU A 265 17.15 6.14 -5.14
C GLU A 265 18.63 6.48 -4.93
N TYR A 266 19.19 7.42 -5.72
CA TYR A 266 20.59 7.84 -5.59
C TYR A 266 20.87 8.57 -4.28
N LEU A 267 19.95 9.43 -3.84
CA LEU A 267 20.04 10.07 -2.51
C LEU A 267 19.99 9.04 -1.38
N ASN A 268 19.39 7.88 -1.64
CA ASN A 268 19.26 6.77 -0.71
C ASN A 268 20.27 5.64 -0.95
N GLN A 269 21.37 5.89 -1.68
CA GLN A 269 22.50 4.96 -1.84
C GLN A 269 22.06 3.56 -2.32
N PRO A 270 21.67 3.41 -3.60
CA PRO A 270 20.94 2.23 -4.09
C PRO A 270 21.75 0.93 -4.04
N ASP A 271 23.08 1.01 -3.97
CA ASP A 271 23.98 -0.14 -3.85
C ASP A 271 24.16 -0.65 -2.42
N ASN A 272 23.83 0.17 -1.42
CA ASN A 272 24.04 -0.20 -0.04
C ASN A 272 22.76 -0.77 0.59
N LYS A 273 22.66 -2.10 0.62
CA LYS A 273 21.51 -2.82 1.20
C LYS A 273 21.32 -2.59 2.71
N LYS A 274 22.31 -2.05 3.42
CA LYS A 274 22.26 -1.81 4.87
C LYS A 274 21.80 -0.39 5.24
N VAL A 275 21.56 0.50 4.27
CA VAL A 275 21.04 1.84 4.58
C VAL A 275 19.54 1.84 4.74
N ILE A 276 19.05 2.74 5.58
CA ILE A 276 17.63 3.03 5.65
C ILE A 276 17.31 3.95 4.46
N ARG A 277 16.21 3.67 3.79
CA ARG A 277 15.69 4.46 2.67
C ARG A 277 14.71 5.49 3.21
N TYR A 278 14.96 6.77 2.93
CA TYR A 278 14.15 7.88 3.43
C TYR A 278 13.33 8.55 2.32
N PRO A 279 12.12 9.05 2.61
CA PRO A 279 11.33 9.84 1.68
C PRO A 279 12.02 11.15 1.29
N LEU A 280 11.71 11.68 0.10
CA LEU A 280 12.30 12.94 -0.38
C LEU A 280 12.06 14.11 0.58
N TRP A 281 10.85 14.20 1.14
CA TRP A 281 10.49 15.27 2.06
C TRP A 281 11.30 15.24 3.36
N LYS A 282 11.66 14.05 3.83
CA LYS A 282 12.46 13.88 5.05
C LYS A 282 13.91 14.30 4.84
N HIS A 283 14.47 14.07 3.65
CA HIS A 283 15.78 14.62 3.27
C HIS A 283 15.78 16.14 3.32
N TYR A 284 14.76 16.78 2.75
CA TYR A 284 14.64 18.24 2.76
C TYR A 284 14.52 18.78 4.20
N TYR A 285 13.61 18.21 5.00
CA TYR A 285 13.38 18.63 6.38
C TYR A 285 14.62 18.45 7.25
N TYR A 286 15.33 17.33 7.09
CA TYR A 286 16.58 17.09 7.79
C TYR A 286 17.61 18.18 7.49
N ILE A 287 17.81 18.54 6.22
CA ILE A 287 18.77 19.61 5.86
C ILE A 287 18.36 20.94 6.50
N GLN A 288 17.06 21.29 6.48
CA GLN A 288 16.58 22.54 7.11
C GLN A 288 16.80 22.58 8.63
N SER A 289 16.96 21.42 9.28
CA SER A 289 17.22 21.34 10.73
C SER A 289 18.69 21.49 11.13
N LEU A 290 19.62 21.57 10.16
CA LEU A 290 21.06 21.60 10.39
C LEU A 290 21.62 23.02 10.56
N PRO A 291 22.79 23.18 11.19
CA PRO A 291 23.49 24.46 11.22
C PRO A 291 23.99 24.86 9.82
N ALA A 292 24.15 26.16 9.59
CA ALA A 292 24.43 26.74 8.26
C ALA A 292 25.70 26.16 7.58
N ASN A 293 26.74 25.84 8.35
CA ASN A 293 27.96 25.22 7.82
C ASN A 293 27.71 23.83 7.23
N GLU A 294 26.91 23.00 7.91
CA GLU A 294 26.54 21.67 7.43
C GLU A 294 25.57 21.73 6.25
N ILE A 295 24.63 22.68 6.26
CA ILE A 295 23.75 22.94 5.11
C ILE A 295 24.59 23.26 3.87
N ASN A 296 25.59 24.12 4.00
CA ASN A 296 26.48 24.49 2.90
C ASN A 296 27.28 23.30 2.37
N GLU A 297 27.81 22.45 3.26
CA GLU A 297 28.51 21.21 2.90
C GLU A 297 27.60 20.27 2.10
N ILE A 298 26.40 19.98 2.60
CA ILE A 298 25.44 19.09 1.93
C ILE A 298 24.96 19.69 0.62
N ASN A 299 24.62 20.97 0.58
CA ASN A 299 24.20 21.66 -0.65
C ASN A 299 25.30 21.59 -1.72
N SER A 300 26.57 21.75 -1.34
CA SER A 300 27.70 21.56 -2.27
C SER A 300 27.74 20.14 -2.85
N GLY A 301 27.55 19.13 -2.00
CA GLY A 301 27.46 17.73 -2.43
C GLY A 301 26.28 17.45 -3.37
N LEU A 302 25.10 18.01 -3.07
CA LEU A 302 23.91 17.85 -3.90
C LEU A 302 24.02 18.58 -5.26
N LYS A 303 24.72 19.72 -5.32
CA LYS A 303 25.06 20.39 -6.59
C LYS A 303 25.96 19.51 -7.45
N LYS A 304 26.99 18.89 -6.86
CA LYS A 304 27.84 17.91 -7.58
C LYS A 304 27.04 16.72 -8.08
N PHE A 305 26.13 16.18 -7.24
CA PHE A 305 25.22 15.12 -7.64
C PHE A 305 24.35 15.54 -8.84
N LEU A 306 23.74 16.73 -8.81
CA LEU A 306 22.92 17.25 -9.90
C LEU A 306 23.71 17.28 -11.22
N GLU A 307 24.92 17.82 -11.21
CA GLU A 307 25.77 17.90 -12.41
C GLU A 307 26.18 16.49 -12.91
N LYS A 308 26.58 15.58 -12.01
CA LYS A 308 26.85 14.18 -12.38
C LYS A 308 25.62 13.51 -12.99
N TYR A 309 24.44 13.72 -12.40
CA TYR A 309 23.18 13.16 -12.89
C TYR A 309 22.79 13.72 -14.26
N ARG A 310 22.97 15.02 -14.48
CA ARG A 310 22.74 15.66 -15.79
C ARG A 310 23.70 15.15 -16.85
N ASN A 311 25.00 15.13 -16.57
CA ASN A 311 26.03 14.63 -17.48
C ASN A 311 25.77 13.17 -17.88
N ALA A 312 25.57 12.29 -16.90
CA ALA A 312 25.29 10.86 -17.14
C ALA A 312 24.00 10.61 -17.93
N ARG A 313 23.10 11.60 -18.01
CA ARG A 313 21.86 11.54 -18.81
C ARG A 313 21.92 12.40 -20.08
N GLY A 314 23.10 12.87 -20.48
CA GLY A 314 23.32 13.67 -21.69
C GLY A 314 22.57 15.01 -21.65
N ARG A 315 22.61 15.70 -20.50
CA ARG A 315 22.01 17.01 -20.30
C ARG A 315 23.09 18.06 -20.10
N ASP A 316 22.85 19.24 -20.66
CA ASP A 316 23.68 20.43 -20.41
C ASP A 316 23.71 20.76 -18.91
N PRO A 317 24.77 21.41 -18.41
CA PRO A 317 24.84 21.88 -17.03
C PRO A 317 23.62 22.70 -16.60
N TRP A 318 23.31 22.70 -15.31
CA TRP A 318 22.14 23.44 -14.82
C TRP A 318 22.35 24.96 -14.97
N GLY A 319 21.48 25.62 -15.74
CA GLY A 319 21.58 27.06 -16.01
C GLY A 319 20.84 27.97 -15.02
N GLY A 320 20.09 27.42 -14.05
CA GLY A 320 19.32 28.20 -13.08
C GLY A 320 20.08 28.46 -11.77
N GLU A 321 19.52 29.33 -10.92
CA GLU A 321 20.06 29.59 -9.59
C GLU A 321 20.02 28.33 -8.70
N LEU A 322 21.03 28.19 -7.84
CA LEU A 322 21.19 27.10 -6.88
C LEU A 322 21.60 27.68 -5.51
N ASN A 323 20.95 28.75 -5.07
CA ASN A 323 21.33 29.52 -3.90
C ASN A 323 20.86 28.87 -2.60
N THR A 324 19.69 28.23 -2.63
CA THR A 324 19.08 27.60 -1.47
C THR A 324 18.97 26.08 -1.63
N THR A 325 18.78 25.35 -0.53
CA THR A 325 18.44 23.92 -0.57
C THR A 325 17.17 23.68 -1.40
N GLU A 326 16.21 24.60 -1.35
CA GLU A 326 14.99 24.52 -2.13
C GLU A 326 15.29 24.56 -3.64
N ASP A 327 16.16 25.46 -4.09
CA ASP A 327 16.54 25.58 -5.50
C ASP A 327 17.20 24.29 -6.01
N ILE A 328 18.06 23.70 -5.19
CA ILE A 328 18.75 22.44 -5.52
C ILE A 328 17.74 21.28 -5.65
N PHE A 329 16.79 21.14 -4.72
CA PHE A 329 15.75 20.11 -4.80
C PHE A 329 14.82 20.34 -6.00
N LYS A 330 14.44 21.59 -6.30
CA LYS A 330 13.70 21.93 -7.53
C LYS A 330 14.49 21.52 -8.76
N ALA A 331 15.80 21.80 -8.81
CA ALA A 331 16.65 21.47 -9.94
C ALA A 331 16.81 19.96 -10.14
N ILE A 332 17.01 19.19 -9.06
CA ILE A 332 17.08 17.72 -9.10
C ILE A 332 15.76 17.13 -9.60
N THR A 333 14.64 17.52 -9.00
CA THR A 333 13.31 16.97 -9.37
C THR A 333 12.90 17.38 -10.78
N LYS A 334 13.20 18.61 -11.22
CA LYS A 334 12.97 19.06 -12.59
C LYS A 334 13.87 18.33 -13.59
N THR A 335 15.16 18.16 -13.28
CA THR A 335 16.08 17.37 -14.10
C THR A 335 15.57 15.94 -14.26
N ALA A 336 15.12 15.29 -13.19
CA ALA A 336 14.55 13.95 -13.26
C ALA A 336 13.39 13.90 -14.26
N LYS A 337 12.44 14.83 -14.17
CA LYS A 337 11.31 14.90 -15.12
C LYS A 337 11.76 15.14 -16.57
N GLU A 338 12.74 16.03 -16.78
CA GLU A 338 13.32 16.29 -18.11
C GLU A 338 13.94 15.03 -18.73
N VAL A 339 14.62 14.19 -17.92
CA VAL A 339 15.23 12.92 -18.37
C VAL A 339 14.17 11.94 -18.90
N PHE A 340 12.98 11.92 -18.27
CA PHE A 340 11.94 10.93 -18.53
C PHE A 340 10.76 11.42 -19.38
N ASN A 341 10.74 12.67 -19.82
CA ASN A 341 9.66 13.23 -20.67
C ASN A 341 9.96 13.24 -22.17
N GLN A 342 11.13 12.74 -22.61
CA GLN A 342 11.53 12.76 -24.02
C GLN A 342 11.05 11.54 -24.83
N SER A 343 11.06 11.67 -26.16
CA SER A 343 10.94 10.56 -27.13
C SER A 343 12.17 9.64 -27.13
N SER A 344 12.59 9.20 -25.94
CA SER A 344 13.74 8.36 -25.68
C SER A 344 13.31 7.02 -25.07
N ASN A 345 14.28 6.13 -24.83
CA ASN A 345 14.04 4.90 -24.08
C ASN A 345 13.49 5.19 -22.68
N GLN A 346 13.98 6.24 -22.02
CA GLN A 346 13.54 6.69 -20.70
C GLN A 346 12.07 7.14 -20.72
N GLY A 347 11.64 7.94 -21.70
CA GLY A 347 10.24 8.32 -21.80
C GLY A 347 9.31 7.16 -22.15
N THR A 348 9.82 6.15 -22.86
CA THR A 348 9.08 4.89 -23.09
C THR A 348 8.92 4.09 -21.79
N VAL A 349 9.95 4.05 -20.93
CA VAL A 349 9.86 3.47 -19.58
C VAL A 349 8.79 4.18 -18.75
N ASN A 350 8.81 5.52 -18.71
CA ASN A 350 7.84 6.28 -17.91
C ASN A 350 6.39 6.03 -18.40
N ARG A 351 6.16 6.05 -19.72
CA ARG A 351 4.85 5.71 -20.30
C ARG A 351 4.38 4.29 -19.92
N LYS A 352 5.29 3.31 -19.89
CA LYS A 352 4.97 1.94 -19.44
C LYS A 352 4.61 1.88 -17.96
N VAL A 353 5.28 2.66 -17.10
CA VAL A 353 4.94 2.74 -15.68
C VAL A 353 3.56 3.35 -15.46
N VAL A 354 3.24 4.45 -16.17
CA VAL A 354 1.91 5.06 -16.14
C VAL A 354 0.83 4.07 -16.62
N ALA A 355 1.10 3.35 -17.71
CA ALA A 355 0.19 2.32 -18.20
C ALA A 355 -0.01 1.16 -17.19
N SER A 356 1.05 0.74 -16.49
CA SER A 356 0.94 -0.25 -15.41
C SER A 356 0.04 0.26 -14.28
N PHE A 357 0.18 1.51 -13.87
CA PHE A 357 -0.71 2.10 -12.86
C PHE A 357 -2.18 1.98 -13.30
N GLU A 358 -2.50 2.40 -14.53
CA GLU A 358 -3.88 2.36 -15.04
C GLU A 358 -4.44 0.94 -15.17
N THR A 359 -3.61 -0.01 -15.63
CA THR A 359 -4.07 -1.36 -16.01
C THR A 359 -3.93 -2.42 -14.93
N GLU A 360 -3.04 -2.22 -13.95
CA GLU A 360 -2.75 -3.19 -12.88
C GLU A 360 -3.19 -2.68 -11.50
N VAL A 361 -3.05 -1.38 -11.22
CA VAL A 361 -3.36 -0.80 -9.90
C VAL A 361 -4.75 -0.17 -9.86
N ALA A 362 -5.06 0.72 -10.79
CA ALA A 362 -6.30 1.50 -10.80
C ALA A 362 -7.45 0.84 -11.58
N ARG A 363 -7.23 -0.35 -12.17
CA ARG A 363 -8.17 -1.00 -13.09
C ARG A 363 -9.58 -1.13 -12.51
N HIS A 364 -9.70 -1.58 -11.26
CA HIS A 364 -11.00 -1.78 -10.60
C HIS A 364 -11.67 -0.48 -10.13
N PHE A 365 -10.92 0.64 -10.16
CA PHE A 365 -11.38 1.95 -9.75
C PHE A 365 -11.69 2.85 -10.95
N ILE A 366 -11.42 2.43 -12.19
CA ILE A 366 -11.65 3.25 -13.39
C ILE A 366 -12.81 2.67 -14.21
N GLN A 367 -13.80 3.52 -14.50
CA GLN A 367 -14.92 3.15 -15.36
C GLN A 367 -15.13 4.17 -16.48
N ASN A 368 -15.42 3.68 -17.68
CA ASN A 368 -15.78 4.51 -18.83
C ASN A 368 -17.31 4.76 -18.86
N ARG A 369 -17.72 6.02 -18.74
CA ARG A 369 -19.12 6.49 -18.73
C ARG A 369 -19.55 7.11 -20.06
N LYS A 370 -18.94 6.70 -21.17
CA LYS A 370 -19.22 7.20 -22.53
C LYS A 370 -19.06 8.72 -22.60
N ARG A 371 -20.17 9.47 -22.70
CA ARG A 371 -20.18 10.95 -22.71
C ARG A 371 -19.59 11.55 -21.43
N GLY A 372 -19.67 10.84 -20.29
CA GLY A 372 -19.07 11.25 -19.02
C GLY A 372 -17.57 10.98 -18.91
N GLY A 373 -16.93 10.40 -19.94
CA GLY A 373 -15.51 10.09 -19.94
C GLY A 373 -15.12 8.95 -19.00
N ARG A 374 -13.83 8.83 -18.72
CA ARG A 374 -13.29 7.87 -17.73
C ARG A 374 -13.25 8.54 -16.36
N VAL A 375 -13.89 7.93 -15.38
CA VAL A 375 -14.01 8.48 -14.01
C VAL A 375 -13.53 7.44 -12.99
N LEU A 376 -13.20 7.94 -11.80
CA LEU A 376 -12.91 7.09 -10.65
C LEU A 376 -14.21 6.66 -9.96
N ILE A 377 -14.34 5.36 -9.70
CA ILE A 377 -15.50 4.78 -9.06
C ILE A 377 -15.13 4.00 -7.81
N MET A 378 -16.11 3.88 -6.93
CA MET A 378 -16.12 2.93 -5.84
C MET A 378 -17.31 2.00 -6.05
N ASN A 379 -17.05 0.69 -6.19
CA ASN A 379 -18.14 -0.28 -6.27
C ASN A 379 -18.71 -0.58 -4.87
N GLN A 380 -19.80 -1.33 -4.82
CA GLN A 380 -20.48 -1.64 -3.55
C GLN A 380 -19.57 -2.40 -2.57
N ASP A 381 -18.80 -3.37 -3.03
CA ASP A 381 -17.92 -4.18 -2.18
C ASP A 381 -16.82 -3.33 -1.53
N TYR A 382 -16.12 -2.51 -2.32
CA TYR A 382 -15.10 -1.59 -1.79
C TYR A 382 -15.71 -0.55 -0.86
N LEU A 383 -16.92 -0.06 -1.17
CA LEU A 383 -17.60 0.92 -0.33
C LEU A 383 -17.99 0.32 1.02
N LEU A 384 -18.54 -0.90 1.06
CA LEU A 384 -18.83 -1.61 2.31
C LEU A 384 -17.55 -1.88 3.10
N LEU A 385 -16.50 -2.36 2.45
CA LEU A 385 -15.20 -2.55 3.07
C LEU A 385 -14.68 -1.25 3.71
N LEU A 386 -14.56 -0.18 2.93
CA LEU A 386 -14.09 1.11 3.44
C LEU A 386 -14.99 1.65 4.57
N THR A 387 -16.30 1.42 4.49
CA THR A 387 -17.24 1.82 5.55
C THR A 387 -16.93 1.10 6.86
N ASN A 388 -16.76 -0.23 6.82
CA ASN A 388 -16.44 -1.02 8.01
C ASN A 388 -15.08 -0.61 8.60
N LEU A 389 -14.08 -0.44 7.74
CA LEU A 389 -12.76 0.04 8.12
C LEU A 389 -12.82 1.42 8.79
N ALA A 390 -13.55 2.37 8.20
CA ALA A 390 -13.70 3.73 8.71
C ALA A 390 -14.48 3.80 10.04
N ILE A 391 -15.47 2.92 10.24
CA ILE A 391 -16.17 2.79 11.53
C ILE A 391 -15.22 2.22 12.59
N GLY A 392 -14.35 1.28 12.19
CA GLY A 392 -13.33 0.70 13.04
C GLY A 392 -13.92 -0.21 14.12
N SER A 393 -13.37 -0.13 15.33
CA SER A 393 -13.85 -0.89 16.50
C SER A 393 -15.21 -0.45 17.04
N ARG A 394 -15.78 0.65 16.54
CA ARG A 394 -17.09 1.19 16.96
C ARG A 394 -18.21 0.36 16.33
N ASP A 395 -19.43 0.49 16.84
CA ASP A 395 -20.61 -0.15 16.22
C ASP A 395 -21.24 0.72 15.13
N LYS A 396 -21.16 2.05 15.30
CA LYS A 396 -21.66 3.03 14.35
C LYS A 396 -20.86 4.32 14.37
N LEU A 397 -20.94 5.07 13.29
CA LEU A 397 -20.31 6.38 13.14
C LEU A 397 -21.31 7.38 12.54
N GLN A 398 -21.28 8.61 13.01
CA GLN A 398 -22.08 9.69 12.42
C GLN A 398 -21.67 9.90 10.96
N TYR A 399 -22.63 10.09 10.06
CA TYR A 399 -22.38 10.16 8.62
C TYR A 399 -21.29 11.17 8.23
N GLN A 400 -21.31 12.38 8.82
CA GLN A 400 -20.27 13.38 8.53
C GLN A 400 -18.86 12.95 8.98
N LYS A 401 -18.76 12.28 10.14
CA LYS A 401 -17.49 11.69 10.61
C LYS A 401 -17.03 10.53 9.74
N LEU A 402 -17.96 9.74 9.19
CA LEU A 402 -17.64 8.70 8.21
C LEU A 402 -17.01 9.31 6.95
N ILE A 403 -17.57 10.41 6.45
CA ILE A 403 -16.97 11.15 5.33
C ILE A 403 -15.58 11.68 5.68
N GLU A 404 -15.35 12.16 6.91
CA GLU A 404 -14.01 12.57 7.36
C GLU A 404 -13.02 11.39 7.41
N GLU A 405 -13.45 10.21 7.83
CA GLU A 405 -12.63 9.00 7.81
C GLU A 405 -12.30 8.51 6.40
N PHE A 406 -13.19 8.70 5.42
CA PHE A 406 -12.87 8.48 4.00
C PHE A 406 -11.80 9.46 3.52
N ARG A 407 -11.93 10.75 3.91
CA ARG A 407 -10.94 11.78 3.57
C ARG A 407 -9.58 11.49 4.19
N ARG A 408 -9.50 10.95 5.42
CA ARG A 408 -8.23 10.49 6.02
C ARG A 408 -7.48 9.49 5.13
N ARG A 409 -8.22 8.63 4.41
CA ARG A 409 -7.67 7.56 3.54
C ARG A 409 -7.39 7.98 2.12
N GLY A 410 -7.73 9.21 1.74
CA GLY A 410 -7.52 9.66 0.38
C GLY A 410 -8.78 9.59 -0.50
N VAL A 411 -9.97 9.37 0.07
CA VAL A 411 -11.23 9.16 -0.67
C VAL A 411 -12.21 10.31 -0.43
N TRP A 412 -12.60 11.01 -1.49
CA TRP A 412 -13.56 12.11 -1.45
C TRP A 412 -14.76 11.83 -2.32
N PHE A 413 -15.89 12.35 -1.87
CA PHE A 413 -17.15 12.35 -2.60
C PHE A 413 -17.63 13.80 -2.69
N ASP A 414 -18.08 14.22 -3.86
CA ASP A 414 -18.76 15.50 -3.99
C ASP A 414 -20.15 15.45 -3.30
N GLN A 415 -20.87 16.56 -3.29
CA GLN A 415 -22.16 16.65 -2.61
C GLN A 415 -23.20 15.67 -3.18
N GLN A 416 -23.18 15.42 -4.49
CA GLN A 416 -24.13 14.49 -5.13
C GLN A 416 -23.83 13.05 -4.74
N SER A 417 -22.55 12.65 -4.74
CA SER A 417 -22.18 11.32 -4.26
C SER A 417 -22.44 11.17 -2.77
N GLN A 418 -22.24 12.22 -1.96
CA GLN A 418 -22.60 12.16 -0.54
C GLN A 418 -24.11 11.95 -0.34
N GLN A 419 -24.97 12.51 -1.18
CA GLN A 419 -26.40 12.20 -1.11
C GLN A 419 -26.69 10.75 -1.52
N ALA A 420 -26.06 10.29 -2.61
CA ALA A 420 -26.24 8.94 -3.11
C ALA A 420 -25.71 7.87 -2.12
N LEU A 421 -24.68 8.18 -1.32
CA LEU A 421 -24.19 7.33 -0.24
C LEU A 421 -25.25 7.12 0.86
N ILE A 422 -26.04 8.13 1.19
CA ILE A 422 -27.14 7.98 2.16
C ILE A 422 -28.16 6.96 1.64
N GLU A 423 -28.59 7.11 0.39
CA GLU A 423 -29.52 6.17 -0.27
C GLU A 423 -28.93 4.75 -0.37
N PHE A 424 -27.62 4.65 -0.60
CA PHE A 424 -26.90 3.38 -0.57
C PHE A 424 -27.01 2.70 0.79
N TYR A 425 -26.70 3.40 1.89
CA TYR A 425 -26.77 2.83 3.23
C TYR A 425 -28.20 2.53 3.70
N GLU A 426 -29.19 3.31 3.26
CA GLU A 426 -30.62 2.98 3.48
C GLU A 426 -31.00 1.66 2.83
N ARG A 427 -30.59 1.46 1.57
CA ARG A 427 -30.85 0.23 0.82
C ARG A 427 -30.11 -0.98 1.41
N VAL A 428 -28.89 -0.80 1.90
CA VAL A 428 -28.15 -1.85 2.62
C VAL A 428 -28.80 -2.16 3.97
N GLY A 429 -29.55 -1.22 4.54
CA GLY A 429 -30.21 -1.37 5.84
C GLY A 429 -29.30 -1.07 7.04
N ASN A 430 -28.18 -0.39 6.82
CA ASN A 430 -27.21 -0.04 7.87
C ASN A 430 -27.22 1.46 8.23
N LEU A 431 -28.24 2.21 7.79
CA LEU A 431 -28.47 3.60 8.19
C LEU A 431 -29.44 3.70 9.36
N GLU A 432 -29.12 4.53 10.36
CA GLU A 432 -29.95 4.81 11.53
C GLU A 432 -30.18 6.33 11.66
N ARG A 433 -31.45 6.73 11.76
CA ARG A 433 -31.87 8.13 11.94
C ARG A 433 -32.27 8.36 13.40
N MET A 434 -31.57 9.24 14.09
CA MET A 434 -31.87 9.58 15.49
C MET A 434 -32.79 10.81 15.53
N SER A 435 -33.98 10.68 16.12
CA SER A 435 -35.03 11.72 16.11
C SER A 435 -34.83 12.82 17.17
N ASP A 436 -33.98 12.55 18.15
CA ASP A 436 -33.76 13.27 19.40
C ASP A 436 -32.67 14.36 19.30
N SER A 437 -31.92 14.41 18.20
CA SER A 437 -30.82 15.37 17.99
C SER A 437 -30.95 16.22 16.71
N GLY A 438 -32.12 16.20 16.05
CA GLY A 438 -32.38 16.95 14.82
C GLY A 438 -31.63 16.36 13.63
N ASP A 439 -32.29 15.43 12.92
CA ASP A 439 -31.84 14.81 11.66
C ASP A 439 -30.43 14.19 11.64
N ALA A 440 -29.86 13.84 12.79
CA ALA A 440 -28.56 13.18 12.84
C ALA A 440 -28.63 11.74 12.28
N VAL A 441 -27.80 11.47 11.27
CA VAL A 441 -27.72 10.17 10.59
C VAL A 441 -26.44 9.43 10.98
N TYR A 442 -26.59 8.15 11.34
CA TYR A 442 -25.50 7.24 11.70
C TYR A 442 -25.46 6.04 10.75
N VAL A 443 -24.25 5.56 10.46
CA VAL A 443 -24.01 4.36 9.66
C VAL A 443 -23.43 3.28 10.59
N ARG A 444 -24.02 2.09 10.58
CA ARG A 444 -23.56 0.91 11.33
C ARG A 444 -22.59 0.09 10.48
N LYS A 445 -21.62 -0.54 11.15
CA LYS A 445 -20.78 -1.56 10.49
C LYS A 445 -21.62 -2.79 10.16
N THR A 446 -21.18 -3.56 9.17
CA THR A 446 -21.89 -4.75 8.66
C THR A 446 -21.17 -6.05 9.00
N ILE A 447 -20.23 -6.01 9.94
CA ILE A 447 -19.37 -7.14 10.34
C ILE A 447 -19.60 -7.53 11.78
#